data_AF-A0A5B0K105-F1
#
_entry.id   AF-A0A5B0K105-F1
#
_cell.length_a   1.000
_cell.length_b   1.000
_cell.length_c   1.000
_cell.angle_alpha   90.00
_cell.angle_beta   90.00
_cell.angle_gamma   90.00
#
_symmetry.space_group_name_H-M   'P 1'
#
loop_
_entity.id
_entity.type
_entity.pdbx_description
1 polymer ?
#
loop_
_entity_poly.entity_id
_entity_poly.type
_entity_poly.pdbx_seq_one_letter_code
_entity_poly.pdbx_strand_id
1 'polypeptide(L)' 'MIFVTYRRNTVSTQKSAKKVSAPFQLRLDGELRDAIEEARKQDGDESIAGWMKRTLRKELINRGILK' A
#
# COMPACT_ATOMS: atom_id res chain seq x y z
N MET A 1 34.70 -8.38 -18.63
CA MET A 1 34.47 -8.76 -17.22
C MET A 1 33.66 -7.64 -16.57
N ILE A 2 32.34 -7.81 -16.42
CA ILE A 2 31.46 -6.81 -15.79
C ILE A 2 30.97 -7.38 -14.48
N PHE A 3 31.44 -6.84 -13.35
CA PHE A 3 30.98 -7.21 -12.02
C PHE A 3 29.67 -6.47 -11.74
N VAL A 4 28.54 -7.16 -11.87
CA VAL A 4 27.24 -6.66 -11.44
C VAL A 4 27.25 -6.63 -9.91
N THR A 5 27.38 -5.45 -9.31
CA THR A 5 27.32 -5.28 -7.85
C THR A 5 25.88 -5.42 -7.38
N TYR A 6 25.53 -6.63 -6.96
CA TYR A 6 24.26 -6.90 -6.29
C TYR A 6 24.21 -6.14 -4.95
N ARG A 7 23.55 -4.98 -4.94
CA ARG A 7 23.28 -4.20 -3.72
C ARG A 7 22.32 -5.00 -2.83
N ARG A 8 22.89 -5.68 -1.84
CA ARG A 8 22.14 -6.31 -0.73
C ARG A 8 21.49 -5.21 0.11
N ASN A 9 20.17 -5.06 0.03
CA ASN A 9 19.42 -4.27 1.02
C ASN A 9 19.30 -5.11 2.30
N THR A 10 20.09 -4.79 3.32
CA THR A 10 19.95 -5.35 4.67
C THR A 10 18.86 -4.58 5.41
N VAL A 11 17.65 -5.14 5.51
CA VAL A 11 16.60 -4.57 6.36
C VAL A 11 16.86 -5.01 7.80
N SER A 12 17.53 -4.15 8.56
CA SER A 12 17.70 -4.32 10.00
C SER A 12 16.34 -4.12 10.67
N THR A 13 15.72 -5.20 11.14
CA THR A 13 14.42 -5.14 11.80
C THR A 13 14.63 -4.92 13.30
N GLN A 14 14.74 -3.66 13.72
CA GLN A 14 14.64 -3.34 15.15
C GLN A 14 13.17 -3.50 15.57
N LYS A 15 12.90 -4.59 16.31
CA LYS A 15 11.62 -4.87 16.96
C LYS A 15 11.24 -3.71 17.88
N SER A 16 10.32 -2.87 17.44
CA SER A 16 9.65 -1.87 18.28
C SER A 16 8.16 -2.23 18.36
N ALA A 17 7.70 -2.46 19.59
CA ALA A 17 6.36 -2.90 19.94
C ALA A 17 5.30 -1.79 19.78
N LYS A 18 5.08 -1.36 18.54
CA LYS A 18 3.78 -0.86 18.07
C LYS A 18 3.34 -1.82 16.99
N LYS A 19 2.03 -2.03 16.79
CA LYS A 19 1.51 -2.70 15.59
C LYS A 19 1.81 -1.81 14.38
N VAL A 20 3.09 -1.66 14.03
CA VAL A 20 3.53 -1.07 12.77
C VAL A 20 3.13 -2.12 11.76
N SER A 21 1.95 -1.92 11.18
CA SER A 21 1.46 -2.73 10.06
C SER A 21 2.62 -2.92 9.10
N ALA A 22 3.08 -4.16 8.97
CA ALA A 22 4.18 -4.49 8.08
C ALA A 22 3.86 -3.91 6.69
N PRO A 23 4.83 -3.28 6.00
CA PRO A 23 4.59 -2.70 4.69
C PRO A 23 4.08 -3.80 3.76
N PHE A 24 2.81 -3.73 3.40
CA PHE A 24 2.20 -4.67 2.48
C PHE A 24 2.54 -4.23 1.05
N GLN A 25 3.38 -5.02 0.37
CA GLN A 25 3.70 -4.76 -1.02
C GLN A 25 2.53 -5.20 -1.89
N LEU A 26 1.70 -4.24 -2.30
CA LEU A 26 0.61 -4.49 -3.24
C LEU A 26 1.15 -4.41 -4.67
N ARG A 27 1.13 -5.52 -5.39
CA ARG A 27 1.39 -5.54 -6.84
C ARG A 27 0.09 -5.17 -7.54
N LEU A 28 0.00 -3.93 -7.98
CA LEU A 28 -1.09 -3.46 -8.83
C LEU A 28 -0.70 -3.72 -10.29
N ASP A 29 -1.62 -4.30 -11.05
CA ASP A 29 -1.51 -4.30 -12.51
C ASP A 29 -1.60 -2.85 -13.03
N GLY A 30 -1.09 -2.58 -14.23
CA GLY A 30 -1.01 -1.22 -14.78
C GLY A 30 -2.38 -0.56 -14.87
N GLU A 31 -3.35 -1.29 -15.42
CA GLU A 31 -4.74 -0.82 -15.59
C GLU A 31 -5.42 -0.52 -14.25
N LEU A 32 -5.16 -1.38 -13.25
CA LEU A 32 -5.72 -1.19 -11.91
C LEU A 32 -5.13 0.05 -11.23
N ARG A 33 -3.86 0.34 -11.48
CA ARG A 33 -3.21 1.54 -10.94
C ARG A 33 -3.79 2.81 -11.53
N ASP A 34 -4.07 2.82 -12.83
CA ASP A 34 -4.67 3.98 -13.50
C ASP A 34 -6.11 4.23 -13.00
N ALA A 35 -6.91 3.16 -12.85
CA ALA A 35 -8.25 3.25 -12.27
C ALA A 35 -8.25 3.80 -10.83
N ILE A 36 -7.28 3.37 -10.01
CA ILE A 36 -7.12 3.87 -8.63
C ILE A 36 -6.71 5.34 -8.63
N GLU A 37 -5.83 5.75 -9.53
CA GLU A 37 -5.38 7.14 -9.62
C GLU A 37 -6.52 8.07 -10.05
N GLU A 38 -7.36 7.64 -10.99
CA GLU A 38 -8.54 8.39 -11.41
C GLU A 38 -9.56 8.50 -10.27
N ALA A 39 -9.89 7.39 -9.61
CA ALA A 39 -10.81 7.38 -8.47
C ALA A 39 -10.30 8.26 -7.32
N ARG A 40 -8.99 8.20 -7.01
CA ARG A 40 -8.35 9.08 -6.02
C ARG A 40 -8.53 10.56 -6.39
N LYS A 41 -8.33 10.90 -7.66
CA LYS A 41 -8.45 12.28 -8.16
C LYS A 41 -9.88 12.79 -8.04
N GLN A 42 -10.88 11.93 -8.24
CA GLN A 42 -12.29 12.26 -8.06
C GLN A 42 -12.65 12.48 -6.58
N ASP A 43 -12.12 11.66 -5.66
CA ASP A 43 -12.33 11.80 -4.21
C ASP A 43 -11.51 12.95 -3.58
N GLY A 44 -10.49 13.47 -4.28
CA GLY A 44 -9.65 14.59 -3.81
C GLY A 44 -8.65 14.22 -2.71
N ASP A 45 -8.29 12.93 -2.57
CA ASP A 45 -7.34 12.48 -1.53
C ASP A 45 -5.88 12.73 -1.90
N GLU A 46 -5.06 13.15 -0.93
CA GLU A 46 -3.65 13.50 -1.14
C GLU A 46 -2.74 12.28 -1.43
N SER A 47 -3.13 11.07 -1.06
CA SER A 47 -2.29 9.87 -1.21
C SER A 47 -3.11 8.64 -1.60
N ILE A 48 -2.62 7.88 -2.59
CA ILE A 48 -3.18 6.57 -3.00
C ILE A 48 -3.33 5.65 -1.78
N ALA A 49 -2.31 5.57 -0.91
CA ALA A 49 -2.37 4.73 0.27
C ALA A 49 -3.44 5.18 1.28
N GLY A 50 -3.67 6.50 1.39
CA GLY A 50 -4.71 7.09 2.22
C GLY A 50 -6.11 6.74 1.70
N TRP A 51 -6.34 7.02 0.41
CA TRP A 51 -7.57 6.69 -0.30
C TRP A 51 -7.89 5.20 -0.19
N MET A 52 -6.91 4.34 -0.49
CA MET A 52 -7.08 2.89 -0.48
C MET A 52 -7.44 2.36 0.92
N LYS A 53 -6.84 2.89 1.99
CA LYS A 53 -7.25 2.57 3.37
C LYS A 53 -8.69 2.99 3.66
N ARG A 54 -9.12 4.15 3.17
CA ARG A 54 -10.50 4.64 3.36
C ARG A 54 -11.50 3.77 2.61
N THR A 55 -11.25 3.46 1.33
CA THR A 55 -12.10 2.60 0.49
C THR A 55 -12.20 1.20 1.09
N LEU A 56 -11.08 0.60 1.49
CA LEU A 56 -11.08 -0.71 2.15
C LEU A 56 -11.86 -0.70 3.47
N ARG A 57 -11.71 0.35 4.29
CA ARG A 57 -12.51 0.47 5.53
C ARG A 57 -14.01 0.56 5.24
N LYS A 58 -14.42 1.39 4.28
CA LYS A 58 -15.83 1.52 3.88
C LYS A 58 -16.39 0.17 3.42
N GLU A 59 -15.65 -0.54 2.57
CA GLU A 59 -16.03 -1.87 2.08
C GLU A 59 -16.14 -2.90 3.20
N LEU A 60 -15.17 -2.93 4.13
CA LEU A 60 -15.18 -3.89 5.24
C LEU A 60 -16.29 -3.60 6.27
N ILE A 61 -16.63 -2.33 6.48
CA ILE A 61 -17.77 -1.92 7.31
C ILE A 61 -19.09 -2.32 6.63
N ASN A 62 -19.21 -2.06 5.33
CA ASN A 62 -20.40 -2.43 4.56
C ASN A 62 -20.64 -3.95 4.58
N ARG A 63 -19.57 -4.74 4.61
CA ARG A 63 -19.62 -6.21 4.74
C ARG A 63 -19.83 -6.70 6.18
N GLY A 64 -19.88 -5.80 7.17
CA GLY A 64 -20.03 -6.14 8.59
C GLY A 64 -18.82 -6.84 9.22
N ILE A 65 -17.67 -6.85 8.54
CA ILE A 65 -16.44 -7.49 9.02
C ILE A 65 -15.70 -6.56 9.99
N LEU A 66 -15.69 -5.26 9.66
CA LEU A 66 -15.15 -4.21 10.50
C LEU A 66 -16.31 -3.46 11.18
N LYS A 67 -16.20 -3.23 12.48
CA LYS A 67 -17.23 -2.58 13.30
C LYS A 67 -16.79 -1.19 13.73
#